data_AF-F4BTB8-F1
#
_entry.id   AF-F4BTB8-F1
#
_cell.length_a   1.000
_cell.length_b   1.000
_cell.length_c   1.000
_cell.angle_alpha   90.00
_cell.angle_beta   90.00
_cell.angle_gamma   90.00
#
_symmetry.space_group_name_H-M   'P 1'
#
loop_
_entity.id
_entity.type
_entity.pdbx_description
1 polymer ?
#
loop_
_entity_poly.entity_id
_entity_poly.type
_entity_poly.pdbx_seq_one_letter_code
_entity_poly.pdbx_strand_id
1 'polypeptide(L)'
;MIFENATFHRKLSLTRTRYDELFVRWHDIAGHLVYDDAAYMSLMKNFNGLGYFEDHDSCYFQYRKEHRAEPWPAANAGEEWLRKLIDYPLEWFYGYGTKPFNALLFSIAIVLVYALFWWRQGLGGPNDMTPSVLPGGEEWIDNDILDILGFSFTVFLSGTRLFIDPPLLPLIQGRSRFWTKWAFIFERLLGALFSILLFIAICGTIVRSS
;
A
#
# COMPACT_ATOMS: atom_id res chain seq x y z
N MET A 1 20.56 -6.32 29.04
CA MET A 1 19.51 -7.04 29.83
C MET A 1 18.87 -8.06 28.91
N ILE A 2 18.67 -9.32 29.32
CA ILE A 2 18.23 -10.41 28.42
C ILE A 2 16.84 -10.89 28.84
N PHE A 3 15.91 -10.93 27.89
CA PHE A 3 14.51 -11.38 28.04
C PHE A 3 14.07 -12.30 26.90
N GLU A 4 14.99 -13.01 26.26
CA GLU A 4 14.65 -13.96 25.20
C GLU A 4 13.73 -15.08 25.73
N ASN A 5 12.63 -15.36 25.01
CA ASN A 5 11.56 -16.29 25.41
C ASN A 5 10.87 -15.94 26.75
N ALA A 6 10.91 -14.67 27.16
CA ALA A 6 10.20 -14.23 28.35
C ALA A 6 8.70 -14.14 28.08
N THR A 7 7.89 -14.83 28.89
CA THR A 7 6.43 -14.78 28.81
C THR A 7 5.86 -13.70 29.73
N PHE A 8 5.28 -12.65 29.17
CA PHE A 8 4.62 -11.58 29.92
C PHE A 8 3.15 -11.91 30.14
N HIS A 9 2.72 -12.00 31.40
CA HIS A 9 1.32 -12.34 31.76
C HIS A 9 0.47 -11.10 32.06
N ARG A 10 1.10 -9.93 32.16
CA ARG A 10 0.49 -8.65 32.50
C ARG A 10 1.06 -7.57 31.60
N LYS A 11 0.46 -6.38 31.67
CA LYS A 11 0.97 -5.21 30.95
C LYS A 11 2.40 -4.89 31.37
N LEU A 12 3.26 -4.68 30.39
CA LEU A 12 4.66 -4.28 30.52
C LEU A 12 4.74 -2.77 30.30
N SER A 13 5.14 -2.03 31.33
CA SER A 13 5.48 -0.60 31.19
C SER A 13 6.99 -0.47 31.17
N LEU A 14 7.52 0.08 30.08
CA LEU A 14 8.93 0.45 29.96
C LEU A 14 9.13 1.96 30.14
N THR A 15 8.14 2.64 30.73
CA THR A 15 8.15 4.09 30.88
C THR A 15 9.34 4.53 31.72
N ARG A 16 10.15 5.44 31.16
CA ARG A 16 11.41 5.95 31.75
C ARG A 16 12.47 4.89 32.04
N THR A 17 12.35 3.70 31.45
CA THR A 17 13.38 2.66 31.61
C THR A 17 14.63 3.08 30.84
N ARG A 18 15.81 2.88 31.45
CA ARG A 18 17.11 3.15 30.83
C ARG A 18 17.86 1.84 30.68
N TYR A 19 18.33 1.56 29.47
CA TYR A 19 19.11 0.38 29.14
C TYR A 19 20.05 0.72 27.97
N ASP A 20 21.22 0.10 27.96
CA ASP A 20 22.16 0.22 26.83
C ASP A 20 21.76 -0.75 25.71
N GLU A 21 21.59 -2.03 26.05
CA GLU A 21 21.08 -3.08 25.16
C GLU A 21 20.03 -3.94 25.87
N LEU A 22 18.92 -4.18 25.18
CA LEU A 22 17.79 -4.99 25.64
C LEU A 22 17.51 -6.11 24.62
N PHE A 23 17.94 -7.33 24.95
CA PHE A 23 17.71 -8.50 24.12
C PHE A 23 16.31 -9.03 24.39
N VAL A 24 15.36 -8.62 23.56
CA VAL A 24 13.94 -9.04 23.59
C VAL A 24 13.44 -9.12 22.15
N ARG A 25 12.45 -9.96 21.88
CA ARG A 25 11.80 -10.02 20.56
C ARG A 25 10.46 -9.29 20.61
N TRP A 26 10.05 -8.68 19.50
CA TRP A 26 8.81 -7.90 19.48
C TRP A 26 7.60 -8.77 19.77
N HIS A 27 7.56 -9.99 19.23
CA HIS A 27 6.45 -10.93 19.43
C HIS A 27 6.21 -11.29 20.90
N ASP A 28 7.23 -11.22 21.76
CA ASP A 28 7.10 -11.49 23.20
C ASP A 28 6.40 -10.34 23.95
N ILE A 29 6.56 -9.09 23.47
CA ILE A 29 6.11 -7.89 24.18
C ILE A 29 4.93 -7.16 23.51
N ALA A 30 4.66 -7.40 22.23
CA ALA A 30 3.68 -6.65 21.42
C ALA A 30 2.27 -6.59 22.05
N GLY A 31 1.81 -7.69 22.65
CA GLY A 31 0.48 -7.77 23.27
C GLY A 31 0.39 -7.18 24.68
N HIS A 32 1.52 -6.79 25.26
CA HIS A 32 1.62 -6.44 26.69
C HIS A 32 2.16 -5.03 26.91
N LEU A 33 2.83 -4.43 25.93
CA LEU A 33 3.43 -3.11 26.07
C LEU A 33 2.37 -2.02 26.31
N VAL A 34 2.60 -1.19 27.33
CA VAL A 34 1.82 0.03 27.57
C VAL A 34 2.30 1.14 26.65
N TYR A 35 1.38 1.84 26.01
CA TYR A 35 1.71 2.97 25.15
C TYR A 35 2.48 4.06 25.90
N ASP A 36 3.67 4.38 25.39
CA ASP A 36 4.52 5.48 25.80
C ASP A 36 5.48 5.82 24.64
N ASP A 37 5.43 7.07 24.15
CA ASP A 37 6.25 7.51 23.01
C ASP A 37 7.73 7.22 23.24
N ALA A 38 8.22 7.52 24.46
CA ALA A 38 9.63 7.34 24.79
C ALA A 38 10.05 5.86 24.78
N ALA A 39 9.18 4.98 25.27
CA ALA A 39 9.42 3.53 25.27
C ALA A 39 9.43 2.93 23.87
N TYR A 40 8.48 3.32 23.01
CA TYR A 40 8.48 2.88 21.61
C TYR A 40 9.73 3.35 20.87
N MET A 41 10.11 4.62 21.02
CA MET A 41 11.30 5.17 20.38
C MET A 41 12.59 4.51 20.87
N SER A 42 12.70 4.22 22.18
CA SER A 42 13.87 3.52 22.73
C SER A 42 13.94 2.07 22.26
N LEU A 43 12.80 1.38 22.13
CA LEU A 43 12.74 0.02 21.61
C LEU A 43 13.13 -0.04 20.14
N MET A 44 12.60 0.85 19.31
CA MET A 44 13.00 0.94 17.89
C MET A 44 14.51 1.16 17.76
N LYS A 45 15.07 2.14 18.50
CA LYS A 45 16.53 2.37 18.48
C LYS A 45 17.33 1.13 18.88
N ASN A 46 16.86 0.40 19.89
CA ASN A 46 17.50 -0.82 20.36
C ASN A 46 17.42 -1.96 19.34
N PHE A 47 16.25 -2.22 18.75
CA PHE A 47 16.11 -3.23 17.70
C PHE A 47 17.00 -2.92 16.49
N ASN A 48 17.09 -1.65 16.10
CA ASN A 48 17.99 -1.24 15.03
C ASN A 48 19.47 -1.47 15.41
N GLY A 49 19.87 -1.16 16.64
CA GLY A 49 21.23 -1.39 17.14
C GLY A 49 21.60 -2.88 17.24
N LEU A 50 20.63 -3.75 17.53
CA LEU A 50 20.79 -5.20 17.59
C LEU A 50 20.66 -5.90 16.21
N GLY A 51 20.31 -5.17 15.14
CA GLY A 51 20.05 -5.74 13.82
C GLY A 51 18.70 -6.49 13.70
N TYR A 52 17.78 -6.29 14.64
CA TYR A 52 16.45 -6.91 14.64
C TYR A 52 15.46 -6.08 13.81
N PHE A 53 15.68 -5.99 12.50
CA PHE A 53 14.90 -5.12 11.61
C PHE A 53 13.41 -5.47 11.53
N GLU A 54 13.05 -6.75 11.59
CA GLU A 54 11.64 -7.19 11.59
C GLU A 54 10.90 -6.77 12.88
N ASP A 55 11.59 -6.84 14.03
CA ASP A 55 11.05 -6.40 15.32
C ASP A 55 10.93 -4.88 15.36
N HIS A 56 11.90 -4.15 14.80
CA HIS A 56 11.84 -2.70 14.60
C HIS A 56 10.59 -2.30 13.82
N ASP A 57 10.37 -2.92 12.66
CA ASP A 57 9.25 -2.59 11.77
C ASP A 57 7.90 -2.92 12.42
N SER A 58 7.82 -4.03 13.14
CA SER A 58 6.61 -4.42 13.87
C SER A 58 6.31 -3.47 15.04
N CYS A 59 7.35 -3.03 15.76
CA CYS A 59 7.28 -2.01 16.80
C CYS A 59 6.79 -0.67 16.24
N TYR A 60 7.37 -0.22 15.13
CA TYR A 60 6.96 0.99 14.43
C TYR A 60 5.50 0.93 13.95
N PHE A 61 5.09 -0.21 13.38
CA PHE A 61 3.72 -0.41 12.93
C PHE A 61 2.71 -0.27 14.07
N GLN A 62 2.98 -0.90 15.22
CA GLN A 62 2.09 -0.80 16.39
C GLN A 62 2.12 0.60 17.01
N TYR A 63 3.29 1.22 17.12
CA TYR A 63 3.44 2.61 17.56
C TYR A 63 2.53 3.54 16.75
N ARG A 64 2.60 3.48 15.41
CA ARG A 64 1.78 4.33 14.53
C ARG A 64 0.28 4.12 14.73
N LYS A 65 -0.14 2.87 14.91
CA LYS A 65 -1.53 2.51 15.16
C LYS A 65 -2.04 3.06 16.49
N GLU A 66 -1.24 2.96 17.57
CA GLU A 66 -1.61 3.47 18.89
C GLU A 66 -1.53 5.00 18.95
N HIS A 67 -0.49 5.60 18.37
CA HIS A 67 -0.29 7.05 18.28
C HIS A 67 -1.41 7.78 17.52
N ARG A 68 -2.11 7.09 16.60
CA ARG A 68 -3.28 7.66 15.91
C ARG A 68 -4.41 8.02 16.89
N ALA A 69 -4.58 7.27 17.98
CA ALA A 69 -5.63 7.53 18.96
C ALA A 69 -5.31 8.74 19.85
N GLU A 70 -4.03 9.09 19.98
CA GLU A 70 -3.57 10.19 20.81
C GLU A 70 -3.84 11.57 20.19
N PRO A 71 -3.94 12.65 20.99
CA PRO A 71 -4.03 14.02 20.48
C PRO A 71 -2.73 14.43 19.78
N TRP A 72 -2.83 15.18 18.67
CA TRP A 72 -1.65 15.62 17.91
C TRP A 72 -1.40 17.11 18.15
N PRO A 73 -0.70 17.50 19.23
CA PRO A 73 -0.65 18.90 19.69
C PRO A 73 0.06 19.86 18.72
N ALA A 74 0.81 19.33 17.75
CA ALA A 74 1.51 20.12 16.74
C ALA A 74 0.64 20.47 15.50
N ALA A 75 -0.57 19.92 15.38
CA ALA A 75 -1.47 20.15 14.26
C ALA A 75 -2.70 20.95 14.69
N ASN A 76 -3.25 21.78 13.80
CA ASN A 76 -4.57 22.37 14.05
C ASN A 76 -5.67 21.31 13.91
N ALA A 77 -6.87 21.56 14.43
CA ALA A 77 -7.94 20.54 14.50
C ALA A 77 -8.34 19.94 13.14
N GLY A 78 -8.34 20.74 12.07
CA GLY A 78 -8.66 20.27 10.72
C GLY A 78 -7.53 19.40 10.12
N GLU A 79 -6.28 19.78 10.36
CA GLU A 79 -5.11 19.05 9.93
C GLU A 79 -4.96 17.73 10.69
N GLU A 80 -5.20 17.71 12.00
CA GLU A 80 -5.21 16.49 12.80
C GLU A 80 -6.23 15.48 12.26
N TRP A 81 -7.46 15.95 12.00
CA TRP A 81 -8.52 15.11 11.44
C TRP A 81 -8.11 14.52 10.07
N LEU A 82 -7.58 15.36 9.17
CA LEU A 82 -7.17 14.93 7.84
C LEU A 82 -6.03 13.92 7.90
N ARG A 83 -5.01 14.17 8.74
CA ARG A 83 -3.87 13.26 8.91
C ARG A 83 -4.32 11.91 9.47
N LYS A 84 -5.18 11.90 10.49
CA LYS A 84 -5.75 10.66 11.05
C LYS A 84 -6.59 9.90 10.02
N LEU A 85 -7.33 10.60 9.15
CA LEU A 85 -8.10 9.99 8.07
C LEU A 85 -7.20 9.32 7.02
N ILE A 86 -6.12 9.99 6.61
CA ILE A 86 -5.14 9.46 5.64
C ILE A 86 -4.33 8.30 6.23
N ASP A 87 -4.19 8.24 7.56
CA ASP A 87 -3.42 7.20 8.22
C ASP A 87 -4.06 5.80 8.06
N TYR A 88 -5.39 5.69 8.05
CA TYR A 88 -6.11 4.41 7.83
C TYR A 88 -5.76 3.72 6.51
N PRO A 89 -5.86 4.35 5.33
CA PRO A 89 -5.45 3.72 4.08
C PRO A 89 -3.95 3.42 4.05
N LEU A 90 -3.10 4.21 4.69
CA LEU A 90 -1.66 3.92 4.80
C LEU A 90 -1.38 2.65 5.62
N GLU A 91 -2.15 2.41 6.68
CA GLU A 91 -2.08 1.16 7.45
C GLU A 91 -2.47 -0.04 6.59
N TRP A 92 -3.60 0.04 5.90
CA TRP A 92 -4.15 -1.09 5.15
C TRP A 92 -3.34 -1.41 3.89
N PHE A 93 -3.12 -0.42 3.03
CA PHE A 93 -2.47 -0.66 1.74
C PHE A 93 -0.99 -0.96 1.89
N TYR A 94 -0.35 -0.42 2.93
CA TYR A 94 1.09 -0.26 2.92
C TYR A 94 1.78 -0.54 4.26
N GLY A 95 1.00 -0.77 5.32
CA GLY A 95 1.53 -0.97 6.66
C GLY A 95 2.45 0.16 7.11
N TYR A 96 2.14 1.40 6.73
CA TYR A 96 3.01 2.58 6.96
C TYR A 96 4.43 2.46 6.39
N GLY A 97 4.64 1.64 5.35
CA GLY A 97 5.96 1.45 4.72
C GLY A 97 6.82 0.37 5.36
N THR A 98 6.20 -0.50 6.14
CA THR A 98 6.84 -1.72 6.69
C THR A 98 6.43 -2.99 5.92
N LYS A 99 5.35 -2.94 5.11
CA LYS A 99 4.77 -4.14 4.48
C LYS A 99 4.62 -3.96 2.96
N PRO A 100 5.71 -4.08 2.16
CA PRO A 100 5.66 -3.96 0.70
C PRO A 100 4.69 -4.94 0.04
N PHE A 101 4.56 -6.15 0.58
CA PHE A 101 3.69 -7.20 0.02
C PHE A 101 2.20 -6.81 0.03
N ASN A 102 1.75 -5.98 0.98
CA ASN A 102 0.37 -5.50 0.99
C ASN A 102 0.08 -4.66 -0.26
N ALA A 103 0.99 -3.75 -0.63
CA ALA A 103 0.81 -2.92 -1.83
C ALA A 103 0.74 -3.76 -3.10
N LEU A 104 1.54 -4.84 -3.18
CA LEU A 104 1.51 -5.77 -4.30
C LEU A 104 0.17 -6.51 -4.38
N LEU A 105 -0.33 -7.05 -3.26
CA LEU A 105 -1.62 -7.76 -3.22
C LEU A 105 -2.79 -6.83 -3.60
N PHE A 106 -2.81 -5.60 -3.08
CA PHE A 106 -3.84 -4.62 -3.44
C PHE A 106 -3.74 -4.20 -4.91
N SER A 107 -2.52 -4.08 -5.47
CA SER A 107 -2.35 -3.79 -6.90
C SER A 107 -2.96 -4.90 -7.77
N ILE A 108 -2.69 -6.17 -7.44
CA ILE A 108 -3.29 -7.32 -8.13
C ILE A 108 -4.82 -7.29 -8.01
N ALA A 109 -5.34 -7.04 -6.80
CA ALA A 109 -6.79 -6.97 -6.58
C ALA A 109 -7.45 -5.85 -7.40
N ILE A 110 -6.83 -4.67 -7.49
CA ILE A 110 -7.33 -3.54 -8.28
C ILE A 110 -7.38 -3.91 -9.76
N VAL A 111 -6.29 -4.48 -10.31
CA VAL A 111 -6.24 -4.93 -11.71
C VAL A 111 -7.35 -5.94 -12.00
N LEU A 112 -7.57 -6.93 -11.10
CA LEU A 112 -8.65 -7.90 -11.28
C LEU A 112 -10.04 -7.25 -11.26
N VAL A 113 -10.28 -6.29 -10.36
CA VAL A 113 -11.56 -5.57 -10.27
C VAL A 113 -11.82 -4.74 -11.54
N TYR A 114 -10.80 -4.06 -12.06
CA TYR A 114 -10.93 -3.28 -13.30
C TYR A 114 -11.05 -4.18 -14.53
N ALA A 115 -10.32 -5.29 -14.61
CA ALA A 115 -10.51 -6.29 -15.67
C ALA A 115 -11.95 -6.80 -15.72
N LEU A 116 -12.55 -7.12 -14.56
CA LEU A 116 -13.97 -7.49 -14.48
C LEU A 116 -14.91 -6.35 -14.88
N PHE A 117 -14.58 -5.11 -14.52
CA PHE A 117 -15.33 -3.93 -14.96
C PHE A 117 -15.29 -3.78 -16.48
N TRP A 118 -14.12 -3.88 -17.11
CA TRP A 118 -13.93 -3.79 -18.55
C TRP A 118 -14.65 -4.91 -19.30
N TRP A 119 -14.55 -6.13 -18.79
CA TRP A 119 -15.30 -7.28 -19.32
C TRP A 119 -16.81 -7.04 -19.27
N ARG A 120 -17.34 -6.56 -18.13
CA ARG A 120 -18.78 -6.24 -17.99
C ARG A 120 -19.22 -5.10 -18.90
N GLN A 121 -18.34 -4.15 -19.19
CA GLN A 121 -18.62 -3.07 -20.13
C GLN A 121 -18.75 -3.60 -21.57
N GLY A 122 -18.07 -4.71 -21.89
CA GLY A 122 -18.10 -5.36 -23.20
C GLY A 122 -16.86 -5.09 -24.04
N LEU A 123 -15.70 -4.86 -23.41
CA LEU A 123 -14.42 -4.69 -24.09
C LEU A 123 -14.07 -5.95 -24.91
N GLY A 124 -13.66 -5.78 -26.16
CA GLY A 124 -13.39 -6.90 -27.09
C GLY A 124 -14.63 -7.61 -27.62
N GLY A 125 -15.83 -7.21 -27.18
CA GLY A 125 -17.10 -7.78 -27.64
C GLY A 125 -17.62 -7.19 -28.96
N PRO A 126 -18.75 -7.68 -29.48
CA PRO A 126 -19.30 -7.26 -30.79
C PRO A 126 -19.75 -5.78 -30.84
N ASN A 127 -19.89 -5.12 -29.70
CA ASN A 127 -20.26 -3.71 -29.59
C ASN A 127 -19.04 -2.79 -29.38
N ASP A 128 -17.82 -3.35 -29.35
CA ASP A 128 -16.59 -2.58 -29.24
C ASP A 128 -16.24 -1.98 -30.61
N MET A 129 -16.29 -0.64 -30.69
CA MET A 129 -15.96 0.11 -31.90
C MET A 129 -14.49 0.53 -31.93
N THR A 130 -13.70 0.24 -30.89
CA THR A 130 -12.29 0.62 -30.83
C THR A 130 -11.49 0.13 -32.04
N PRO A 131 -11.68 -1.10 -32.56
CA PRO A 131 -11.00 -1.55 -33.78
C PRO A 131 -11.23 -0.67 -35.01
N SER A 132 -12.38 -0.01 -35.11
CA SER A 132 -12.72 0.86 -36.26
C SER A 132 -11.96 2.19 -36.26
N VAL A 133 -11.35 2.56 -35.13
CA VAL A 133 -10.60 3.81 -34.96
C VAL A 133 -9.09 3.56 -34.94
N LEU A 134 -8.66 2.30 -34.90
CA LEU A 134 -7.24 1.94 -34.90
C LEU A 134 -6.57 2.26 -36.24
N PRO A 135 -5.29 2.65 -36.23
CA PRO A 135 -4.48 2.69 -37.45
C PRO A 135 -4.48 1.30 -38.09
N GLY A 136 -4.71 1.23 -39.40
CA GLY A 136 -4.85 -0.05 -40.10
C GLY A 136 -3.64 -0.97 -39.90
N GLY A 137 -3.87 -2.11 -39.24
CA GLY A 137 -2.84 -3.14 -38.99
C GLY A 137 -2.60 -3.48 -37.52
N GLU A 138 -3.16 -2.73 -36.57
CA GLU A 138 -3.05 -3.08 -35.14
C GLU A 138 -4.16 -4.06 -34.74
N GLU A 139 -3.74 -5.22 -34.19
CA GLU A 139 -4.65 -6.15 -33.53
C GLU A 139 -5.19 -5.51 -32.25
N TRP A 140 -6.51 -5.60 -32.06
CA TRP A 140 -7.18 -5.17 -30.84
C TRP A 140 -7.44 -6.38 -29.94
N ILE A 141 -7.81 -6.09 -28.70
CA ILE A 141 -8.25 -7.07 -27.71
C ILE A 141 -9.44 -7.86 -28.26
N ASP A 142 -9.27 -9.18 -28.33
CA ASP A 142 -10.39 -10.10 -28.50
C ASP A 142 -11.11 -10.27 -27.15
N ASN A 143 -12.37 -10.70 -27.16
CA ASN A 143 -13.18 -10.93 -25.94
C ASN A 143 -12.63 -12.04 -25.01
N ASP A 144 -11.33 -12.36 -25.09
CA ASP A 144 -10.64 -13.24 -24.17
C ASP A 144 -10.36 -12.53 -22.83
N ILE A 145 -10.53 -13.27 -21.74
CA ILE A 145 -10.36 -12.77 -20.39
C ILE A 145 -8.90 -12.36 -20.14
N LEU A 146 -7.94 -13.08 -20.76
CA LEU A 146 -6.52 -12.77 -20.62
C LEU A 146 -6.15 -11.46 -21.31
N ASP A 147 -6.74 -11.14 -22.46
CA ASP A 147 -6.50 -9.88 -23.16
C ASP A 147 -7.12 -8.70 -22.41
N ILE A 148 -8.31 -8.88 -21.82
CA ILE A 148 -8.94 -7.86 -20.96
C ILE A 148 -8.14 -7.64 -19.67
N LEU A 149 -7.59 -8.71 -19.09
CA LEU A 149 -6.67 -8.62 -17.95
C LEU A 149 -5.38 -7.88 -18.36
N GLY A 150 -4.81 -8.23 -19.51
CA GLY A 150 -3.62 -7.59 -20.07
C GLY A 150 -3.85 -6.10 -20.33
N PHE A 151 -5.03 -5.72 -20.82
CA PHE A 151 -5.44 -4.33 -20.97
C PHE A 151 -5.47 -3.60 -19.63
N SER A 152 -6.18 -4.14 -18.63
CA SER A 152 -6.25 -3.54 -17.29
C SER A 152 -4.85 -3.40 -16.66
N PHE A 153 -4.02 -4.43 -16.79
CA PHE A 153 -2.63 -4.39 -16.33
C PHE A 153 -1.82 -3.27 -17.01
N THR A 154 -1.98 -3.12 -18.33
CA THR A 154 -1.31 -2.07 -19.12
C THR A 154 -1.80 -0.68 -18.72
N VAL A 155 -3.13 -0.50 -18.57
CA VAL A 155 -3.71 0.76 -18.09
C VAL A 155 -3.17 1.10 -16.71
N PHE A 156 -3.22 0.16 -15.76
CA PHE A 156 -2.72 0.36 -14.40
C PHE A 156 -1.24 0.76 -14.40
N LEU A 157 -0.36 0.03 -15.08
CA LEU A 157 1.06 0.35 -15.11
C LEU A 157 1.39 1.64 -15.89
N SER A 158 0.54 2.05 -16.83
CA SER A 158 0.70 3.33 -17.55
C SER A 158 0.47 4.58 -16.67
N GLY A 159 0.08 4.39 -15.40
CA GLY A 159 -0.16 5.46 -14.44
C GLY A 159 1.06 6.36 -14.23
N THR A 160 2.24 5.77 -14.04
CA THR A 160 3.49 6.53 -13.85
C THR A 160 4.16 6.93 -15.15
N ARG A 161 3.75 6.36 -16.29
CA ARG A 161 4.43 6.46 -17.60
C ARG A 161 5.92 6.14 -17.58
N LEU A 162 6.43 5.53 -16.50
CA LEU A 162 7.85 5.19 -16.39
C LEU A 162 8.22 3.96 -17.22
N PHE A 163 7.25 3.07 -17.46
CA PHE A 163 7.51 1.76 -18.06
C PHE A 163 6.62 1.44 -19.27
N ILE A 164 5.38 1.95 -19.31
CA ILE A 164 4.37 1.54 -20.28
C ILE A 164 3.57 2.77 -20.73
N ASP A 165 3.35 2.88 -22.04
CA ASP A 165 2.48 3.90 -22.62
C ASP A 165 1.00 3.55 -22.44
N PRO A 166 0.13 4.55 -22.21
CA PRO A 166 -1.28 4.29 -22.00
C PRO A 166 -1.91 3.72 -23.27
N PRO A 167 -2.69 2.63 -23.19
CA PRO A 167 -3.40 2.10 -24.33
C PRO A 167 -4.53 3.06 -24.73
N LEU A 168 -5.11 2.83 -25.90
CA LEU A 168 -6.21 3.65 -26.41
C LEU A 168 -7.45 3.52 -25.51
N LEU A 169 -8.18 4.63 -25.37
CA LEU A 169 -9.42 4.64 -24.60
C LEU A 169 -10.49 3.82 -25.34
N PRO A 170 -11.09 2.79 -24.71
CA PRO A 170 -12.04 1.93 -25.38
C PRO A 170 -13.34 2.68 -25.70
N LEU A 171 -13.90 2.37 -26.87
CA LEU A 171 -15.11 2.96 -27.43
C LEU A 171 -16.18 1.90 -27.59
N ILE A 172 -17.00 1.71 -26.55
CA ILE A 172 -18.06 0.70 -26.55
C ILE A 172 -19.41 1.36 -26.90
N GLN A 173 -20.07 0.87 -27.95
CA GLN A 173 -21.37 1.37 -28.38
C GLN A 173 -22.45 1.15 -27.30
N GLY A 174 -23.28 2.16 -27.04
CA GLY A 174 -24.36 2.07 -26.05
C GLY A 174 -23.92 2.20 -24.59
N ARG A 175 -22.61 2.41 -24.32
CA ARG A 175 -22.10 2.71 -22.98
C ARG A 175 -21.76 4.20 -22.83
N SER A 176 -21.84 4.69 -21.60
CA SER A 176 -21.50 6.09 -21.32
C SER A 176 -20.00 6.34 -21.49
N ARG A 177 -19.64 7.25 -22.39
CA ARG A 177 -18.26 7.72 -22.58
C ARG A 177 -17.69 8.37 -21.33
N PHE A 178 -18.52 9.05 -20.54
CA PHE A 178 -18.10 9.72 -19.32
C PHE A 178 -17.58 8.71 -18.29
N TRP A 179 -18.37 7.68 -17.98
CA TRP A 179 -17.98 6.64 -17.02
C TRP A 179 -16.77 5.84 -17.49
N THR A 180 -16.69 5.52 -18.78
CA THR A 180 -15.55 4.82 -19.38
C THR A 180 -14.26 5.64 -19.25
N LYS A 181 -14.31 6.93 -19.56
CA LYS A 181 -13.17 7.84 -19.42
C LYS A 181 -12.72 7.98 -17.96
N TRP A 182 -13.67 8.11 -17.03
CA TRP A 182 -13.33 8.23 -15.61
C TRP A 182 -12.73 6.94 -15.06
N ALA A 183 -13.30 5.78 -15.37
CA ALA A 183 -12.74 4.49 -14.96
C ALA A 183 -11.29 4.34 -15.45
N PHE A 184 -11.03 4.66 -16.72
CA PHE A 184 -9.68 4.65 -17.29
C PHE A 184 -8.72 5.60 -16.55
N ILE A 185 -9.15 6.83 -16.25
CA ILE A 185 -8.32 7.80 -15.52
C ILE A 185 -8.06 7.33 -14.09
N PHE A 186 -9.08 6.82 -13.39
CA PHE A 186 -8.94 6.34 -12.02
C PHE A 186 -8.01 5.14 -11.90
N GLU A 187 -8.13 4.17 -12.81
CA GLU A 187 -7.23 3.02 -12.86
C GLU A 187 -5.78 3.44 -13.03
N ARG A 188 -5.52 4.42 -13.91
CA ARG A 188 -4.19 5.01 -14.10
C ARG A 188 -3.69 5.75 -12.86
N LEU A 189 -4.54 6.53 -12.20
CA LEU A 189 -4.17 7.26 -10.98
C LEU A 189 -3.85 6.29 -9.82
N LEU A 190 -4.63 5.21 -9.68
CA LEU A 190 -4.37 4.16 -8.71
C LEU A 190 -3.05 3.45 -9.03
N GLY A 191 -2.80 3.11 -10.28
CA GLY A 191 -1.53 2.52 -10.71
C GLY A 191 -0.32 3.39 -10.43
N ALA A 192 -0.44 4.72 -10.64
CA ALA A 192 0.59 5.69 -10.27
C ALA A 192 0.85 5.70 -8.76
N LEU A 193 -0.22 5.80 -7.96
CA LEU A 193 -0.15 5.83 -6.50
C LEU A 193 0.52 4.57 -5.94
N PHE A 194 0.06 3.39 -6.36
CA PHE A 194 0.58 2.11 -5.86
C PHE A 194 2.01 1.84 -6.31
N SER A 195 2.40 2.31 -7.51
CA SER A 195 3.78 2.25 -7.97
C SER A 195 4.69 3.12 -7.09
N ILE A 196 4.31 4.37 -6.80
CA ILE A 196 5.06 5.27 -5.91
C ILE A 196 5.19 4.66 -4.51
N LEU A 197 4.08 4.14 -3.96
CA LEU A 197 4.11 3.44 -2.68
C LEU A 197 5.06 2.24 -2.75
N LEU A 198 4.97 1.38 -3.75
CA LEU A 198 5.87 0.23 -3.87
C LEU A 198 7.35 0.66 -3.87
N PHE A 199 7.73 1.69 -4.65
CA PHE A 199 9.09 2.21 -4.66
C PHE A 199 9.54 2.72 -3.29
N ILE A 200 8.70 3.48 -2.58
CA ILE A 200 9.02 3.96 -1.23
C ILE A 200 9.31 2.78 -0.28
N ALA A 201 8.68 1.62 -0.47
CA ALA A 201 8.76 0.52 0.51
C ALA A 201 10.01 -0.28 0.23
N ILE A 202 10.27 -0.53 -1.05
CA ILE A 202 11.50 -1.17 -1.51
C ILE A 202 12.70 -0.31 -1.08
N CYS A 203 12.69 0.99 -1.37
CA CYS A 203 13.76 1.90 -0.93
C CYS A 203 13.90 1.90 0.60
N GLY A 204 12.79 1.97 1.33
CA GLY A 204 12.79 1.94 2.78
C GLY A 204 13.35 0.63 3.35
N THR A 205 13.08 -0.50 2.70
CA THR A 205 13.58 -1.83 3.10
C THR A 205 15.08 -1.95 2.82
N ILE A 206 15.53 -1.53 1.63
CA ILE A 206 16.95 -1.59 1.21
C ILE A 206 17.84 -0.71 2.11
N VAL A 207 17.39 0.52 2.40
CA VAL A 207 18.14 1.45 3.27
C VAL A 207 18.24 0.91 4.69
N ARG A 208 17.27 0.14 5.18
CA ARG A 208 17.30 -0.48 6.51
C ARG A 208 18.19 -1.72 6.57
N SER A 209 18.35 -2.44 5.46
CA SER A 209 19.21 -3.63 5.38
C SER A 209 20.70 -3.35 5.09
N SER A 210 21.07 -2.08 4.89
CA SER A 210 22.44 -1.63 4.56
C SER A 210 23.11 -0.99 5.78
#